data_AF-A6JZM0-F1
#
_entry.id   AF-A6JZM0-F1
#
_cell.length_a   1.000
_cell.length_b   1.000
_cell.length_c   1.000
_cell.angle_alpha   90.00
_cell.angle_beta   90.00
_cell.angle_gamma   90.00
#
_symmetry.space_group_name_H-M   'P 1'
#
loop_
_entity.id
_entity.type
_entity.pdbx_description
1 polymer ?
#
loop_
_entity_poly.entity_id
_entity_poly.type
_entity_poly.pdbx_seq_one_letter_code
_entity_poly.pdbx_strand_id
1 'polypeptide(L)'
;MALVSPYHTHRVGDPLDLVALAEQVQKADEFIRANATNKLTVIAEQIQHLQDQARKVLEDARRDADLHHVACNMVKKPGNIYYLYQRESGQKYFSIISPQEWGAGCPHDFLGAYKLQHDMSWTPYEDVEKQDAKISMMDKLLSQPMALPPGTEPTFQGLTH
;
A
#
# COMPACT_ATOMS: atom_id res chain seq x y z
N MET A 1 -17.10 -42.60 -57.02
CA MET A 1 -15.82 -42.23 -56.38
C MET A 1 -15.09 -41.27 -57.32
N ALA A 2 -15.13 -39.96 -57.04
CA ALA A 2 -14.39 -38.97 -57.82
C ALA A 2 -13.19 -38.48 -57.00
N LEU A 3 -12.04 -38.55 -57.65
CA LEU A 3 -10.69 -38.44 -57.12
C LEU A 3 -10.43 -37.09 -56.44
N VAL A 4 -9.86 -37.15 -55.23
CA VAL A 4 -9.19 -36.01 -54.61
C VAL A 4 -8.10 -35.48 -55.54
N SER A 5 -8.09 -34.18 -55.77
CA SER A 5 -7.12 -33.53 -56.67
C SER A 5 -5.69 -33.67 -56.10
N PRO A 6 -4.75 -34.28 -56.84
CA PRO A 6 -3.39 -34.57 -56.36
C PRO A 6 -2.47 -33.32 -56.29
N TYR A 7 -2.95 -32.14 -56.66
CA TYR A 7 -2.17 -30.90 -56.68
C TYR A 7 -2.16 -30.13 -55.35
N HIS A 8 -2.85 -30.64 -54.33
CA HIS A 8 -2.81 -30.07 -52.98
C HIS A 8 -2.03 -30.99 -52.04
N THR A 9 -0.84 -31.39 -52.47
CA THR A 9 0.15 -32.00 -51.57
C THR A 9 0.99 -30.85 -51.02
N HIS A 10 1.00 -30.65 -49.70
CA HIS A 10 1.96 -29.78 -49.03
C HIS A 10 3.36 -30.23 -49.45
N ARG A 11 3.94 -29.53 -50.44
CA ARG A 11 5.32 -29.75 -50.86
C ARG A 11 6.19 -29.04 -49.84
N VAL A 12 7.13 -29.77 -49.25
CA VAL A 12 8.17 -29.20 -48.41
C VAL A 12 8.88 -28.10 -49.21
N GLY A 13 8.69 -26.84 -48.82
CA GLY A 13 9.28 -25.68 -49.49
C GLY A 13 8.38 -24.88 -50.44
N ASP A 14 7.04 -24.98 -50.35
CA ASP A 14 6.14 -24.04 -51.05
C ASP A 14 6.36 -22.60 -50.52
N PRO A 15 6.67 -21.61 -51.37
CA PRO A 15 6.83 -20.21 -50.95
C PRO A 15 5.63 -19.65 -50.17
N LEU A 16 4.41 -20.12 -50.45
CA LEU A 16 3.21 -19.72 -49.71
C LEU A 16 3.23 -20.19 -48.25
N ASP A 17 3.83 -21.34 -47.96
CA ASP A 17 3.97 -21.91 -46.62
C ASP A 17 5.03 -21.15 -45.80
N LEU A 18 6.12 -20.73 -46.46
CA LEU A 18 7.15 -19.89 -45.84
C LEU A 18 6.61 -18.50 -45.46
N VAL A 19 5.75 -17.92 -46.29
CA VAL A 19 5.07 -16.66 -45.98
C VAL A 19 4.09 -16.83 -44.81
N ALA A 20 3.26 -17.89 -44.83
CA ALA A 20 2.33 -18.17 -43.74
C ALA A 20 3.05 -18.40 -42.40
N LEU A 21 4.19 -19.11 -42.42
CA LEU A 21 5.03 -19.29 -41.24
C LEU A 21 5.60 -17.96 -40.75
N ALA A 22 6.09 -17.09 -41.64
CA ALA A 22 6.61 -15.78 -41.28
C ALA A 22 5.53 -14.89 -40.64
N GLU A 23 4.30 -14.91 -41.17
CA GLU A 23 3.14 -14.22 -40.59
C GLU A 23 2.82 -14.74 -39.18
N GLN A 24 2.88 -16.07 -38.98
CA GLN A 24 2.62 -16.67 -37.67
C GLN A 24 3.70 -16.28 -36.65
N VAL A 25 4.97 -16.26 -37.04
CA VAL A 25 6.08 -15.82 -36.18
C VAL A 25 5.93 -14.34 -35.81
N GLN A 26 5.63 -13.48 -36.79
CA GLN A 26 5.38 -12.06 -36.53
C GLN A 26 4.24 -11.86 -35.52
N LYS A 27 3.13 -12.60 -35.69
CA LYS A 27 1.99 -12.52 -34.77
C LYS A 27 2.36 -13.01 -33.36
N ALA A 28 3.18 -14.05 -33.25
CA ALA A 28 3.68 -14.53 -31.96
C ALA A 28 4.54 -13.47 -31.26
N ASP A 29 5.42 -12.78 -32.00
CA ASP A 29 6.25 -11.69 -31.47
C ASP A 29 5.41 -10.51 -30.98
N GLU A 30 4.34 -10.15 -31.71
CA GLU A 30 3.37 -9.13 -31.29
C GLU A 30 2.69 -9.51 -29.97
N PHE A 31 2.25 -10.76 -29.81
CA PHE A 31 1.66 -11.24 -28.56
C PHE A 31 2.67 -11.27 -27.40
N ILE A 32 3.90 -11.72 -27.65
CA ILE A 32 4.96 -11.73 -26.62
C ILE A 32 5.23 -10.31 -26.15
N ARG A 33 5.37 -9.36 -27.08
CA ARG A 33 5.55 -7.94 -26.77
C ARG A 33 4.39 -7.39 -25.96
N ALA A 34 3.15 -7.61 -26.39
CA ALA A 34 1.97 -7.13 -25.68
C ALA A 34 1.90 -7.70 -24.25
N ASN A 35 2.17 -8.99 -24.09
CA ASN A 35 2.17 -9.64 -22.77
C ASN A 35 3.30 -9.09 -21.87
N ALA A 36 4.51 -8.91 -22.41
CA ALA A 36 5.61 -8.32 -21.68
C ALA A 36 5.30 -6.88 -21.24
N THR A 37 4.76 -6.05 -22.14
CA THR A 37 4.33 -4.68 -21.83
C THR A 37 3.30 -4.67 -20.70
N ASN A 38 2.26 -5.50 -20.79
CA ASN A 38 1.21 -5.57 -19.75
C ASN A 38 1.80 -5.92 -18.38
N LYS A 39 2.71 -6.89 -18.31
CA LYS A 39 3.38 -7.27 -17.06
C LYS A 39 4.26 -6.14 -16.52
N LEU A 40 5.01 -5.46 -17.40
CA LEU A 40 5.85 -4.32 -17.02
C LEU A 40 5.00 -3.14 -16.52
N THR A 41 3.82 -2.91 -17.09
CA THR A 41 2.88 -1.89 -16.60
C THR A 41 2.45 -2.18 -15.16
N VAL A 42 2.06 -3.43 -14.85
CA VAL A 42 1.70 -3.82 -13.47
C VAL A 42 2.86 -3.61 -12.50
N ILE A 43 4.08 -3.97 -12.89
CA ILE A 43 5.27 -3.76 -12.07
C ILE A 43 5.52 -2.26 -11.84
N ALA A 44 5.37 -1.43 -12.89
CA ALA A 44 5.54 0.01 -12.78
C ALA A 44 4.53 0.64 -11.81
N GLU A 45 3.26 0.23 -11.88
CA GLU A 45 2.21 0.67 -10.95
C GLU A 45 2.53 0.27 -9.50
N GLN A 46 3.02 -0.96 -9.29
CA GLN A 46 3.45 -1.41 -7.96
C GLN A 46 4.63 -0.59 -7.41
N ILE A 47 5.62 -0.29 -8.26
CA ILE A 47 6.77 0.57 -7.87
C ILE A 47 6.27 1.96 -7.47
N GLN A 48 5.36 2.55 -8.25
CA GLN A 48 4.77 3.85 -7.92
C GLN A 48 4.04 3.82 -6.58
N HIS A 49 3.24 2.77 -6.33
CA HIS A 49 2.55 2.59 -5.06
C HIS A 49 3.54 2.52 -3.89
N LEU A 50 4.61 1.73 -4.01
CA LEU A 50 5.64 1.62 -2.98
C LEU A 50 6.36 2.96 -2.73
N GLN A 51 6.63 3.72 -3.78
CA GLN A 51 7.23 5.06 -3.65
C GLN A 51 6.30 6.02 -2.90
N ASP A 52 4.99 5.96 -3.18
CA ASP A 52 4.01 6.78 -2.48
C ASP A 52 3.87 6.39 -1.00
N GLN A 53 3.89 5.08 -0.70
CA GLN A 53 3.93 4.59 0.67
C GLN A 53 5.18 5.07 1.41
N ALA A 54 6.36 4.96 0.79
CA ALA A 54 7.61 5.41 1.40
C ALA A 54 7.61 6.92 1.69
N ARG A 55 7.11 7.73 0.74
CA ARG A 55 6.97 9.18 0.93
C ARG A 55 6.07 9.50 2.11
N LYS A 56 4.92 8.84 2.20
CA LYS A 56 3.97 9.02 3.31
C LYS A 56 4.61 8.69 4.65
N VAL A 57 5.35 7.57 4.75
CA VAL A 57 6.07 7.19 5.98
C VAL A 57 7.06 8.28 6.41
N LEU A 58 7.80 8.87 5.46
CA LEU A 58 8.74 9.95 5.77
C LEU A 58 8.04 11.24 6.22
N GLU A 59 6.94 11.60 5.58
CA GLU A 59 6.10 12.74 5.98
C GLU A 59 5.51 12.53 7.38
N ASP A 60 5.06 11.30 7.66
CA ASP A 60 4.52 10.90 8.96
C ASP A 60 5.59 11.02 10.05
N ALA A 61 6.76 10.42 9.83
CA ALA A 61 7.87 10.48 10.77
C ALA A 61 8.35 11.91 11.04
N ARG A 62 8.40 12.76 10.00
CA ARG A 62 8.77 14.18 10.15
C ARG A 62 7.75 14.92 11.01
N ARG A 63 6.46 14.76 10.73
CA ARG A 63 5.40 15.39 11.51
C ARG A 63 5.46 14.94 12.97
N ASP A 64 5.62 13.64 13.20
CA ASP A 64 5.69 13.09 14.55
C ASP A 64 6.87 13.67 15.30
N ALA A 65 8.03 13.76 14.66
CA ALA A 65 9.20 14.42 15.23
C ALA A 65 8.90 15.90 15.56
N ASP A 66 8.33 16.66 14.62
CA ASP A 66 7.99 18.07 14.82
C ASP A 66 7.03 18.25 16.01
N LEU A 67 5.98 17.43 16.11
CA LEU A 67 5.01 17.47 17.22
C LEU A 67 5.62 17.02 18.55
N HIS A 68 6.53 16.06 18.55
CA HIS A 68 7.28 15.70 19.77
C HIS A 68 8.15 16.84 20.28
N HIS A 69 8.71 17.67 19.40
CA HIS A 69 9.50 18.84 19.77
C HIS A 69 8.67 20.08 20.15
N VAL A 70 7.37 20.11 19.85
CA VAL A 70 6.48 21.21 20.28
C VAL A 70 6.50 21.33 21.81
N ALA A 71 6.66 22.58 22.28
CA ALA A 71 6.69 22.93 23.69
C ALA A 71 5.41 22.45 24.40
N CYS A 72 5.59 21.83 25.56
CA CYS A 72 4.49 21.31 26.35
C CYS A 72 4.85 21.46 27.83
N ASN A 73 3.98 22.11 28.60
CA ASN A 73 4.17 22.30 30.04
C ASN A 73 3.83 21.04 30.85
N MET A 74 3.50 19.94 30.18
CA MET A 74 3.09 18.69 30.78
C MET A 74 3.72 17.49 30.08
N VAL A 75 3.80 16.38 30.79
CA VAL A 75 4.26 15.11 30.22
C VAL A 75 3.22 14.60 29.23
N LYS A 76 3.67 14.34 28.00
CA LYS A 76 2.88 13.73 26.93
C LYS A 76 2.58 12.27 27.30
N LYS A 77 1.30 11.90 27.39
CA LYS A 77 0.81 10.57 27.77
C LYS A 77 0.00 9.99 26.60
N PRO A 78 0.30 8.76 26.18
CA PRO A 78 -0.51 8.06 25.19
C PRO A 78 -1.99 7.98 25.58
N GLY A 79 -2.86 7.96 24.57
CA GLY A 79 -4.31 7.94 24.71
C GLY A 79 -4.94 9.33 24.85
N ASN A 80 -4.16 10.35 25.23
CA ASN A 80 -4.67 11.72 25.39
C ASN A 80 -4.70 12.49 24.08
N ILE A 81 -5.63 13.44 24.02
CA ILE A 81 -5.73 14.43 22.94
C ILE A 81 -5.03 15.71 23.38
N TYR A 82 -4.25 16.26 22.47
CA TYR A 82 -3.50 17.50 22.63
C TYR A 82 -3.92 18.48 21.55
N TYR A 83 -4.16 19.72 21.97
CA TYR A 83 -4.56 20.83 21.12
C TYR A 83 -3.36 21.74 20.89
N LEU A 84 -2.99 21.91 19.63
CA LEU A 84 -1.85 22.72 19.19
C LEU A 84 -2.30 24.16 19.01
N TYR A 85 -1.61 25.07 19.69
CA TYR A 85 -1.84 26.50 19.59
C TYR A 85 -0.58 27.25 19.20
N GLN A 86 -0.75 28.46 18.67
CA GLN A 86 0.35 29.39 18.38
C GLN A 86 0.13 30.71 19.13
N ARG A 87 1.15 31.12 19.87
CA ARG A 87 1.18 32.44 20.52
C ARG A 87 1.43 33.53 19.49
N GLU A 88 1.11 34.78 19.83
CA GLU A 88 1.47 35.96 19.03
C GLU A 88 2.98 36.05 18.72
N SER A 89 3.84 35.51 19.60
CA SER A 89 5.28 35.41 19.39
C SER A 89 5.69 34.41 18.28
N GLY A 90 4.74 33.66 17.72
CA GLY A 90 4.96 32.59 16.76
C GLY A 90 5.28 31.23 17.39
N GLN A 91 5.50 31.16 18.72
CA GLN A 91 5.80 29.90 19.40
C GLN A 91 4.58 28.97 19.41
N LYS A 92 4.79 27.75 18.91
CA LYS A 92 3.80 26.66 18.99
C LYS A 92 3.91 25.92 20.32
N TYR A 93 2.77 25.58 20.92
CA TYR A 93 2.73 24.78 22.14
C TYR A 93 1.48 23.90 22.19
N PHE A 94 1.57 22.81 22.96
CA PHE A 94 0.44 21.92 23.22
C PHE A 94 -0.28 22.24 24.53
N SER A 95 -1.60 22.08 24.52
CA SER A 95 -2.50 22.12 25.67
C SER A 95 -3.42 20.90 25.69
N ILE A 96 -3.97 20.56 26.85
CA ILE A 96 -5.08 19.57 26.98
C ILE A 96 -6.46 20.23 26.91
N ILE A 97 -6.50 21.55 27.01
CA ILE A 97 -7.75 22.33 26.96
C ILE A 97 -8.08 22.56 25.49
N SER A 98 -9.29 22.17 25.10
CA SER A 98 -9.82 22.37 23.75
C SER A 98 -10.20 23.83 23.49
N PRO A 99 -10.32 24.27 22.22
CA PRO A 99 -10.80 25.62 21.91
C PRO A 99 -12.20 25.91 22.49
N GLN A 100 -13.05 24.88 22.55
CA GLN A 100 -14.40 24.98 23.10
C GLN A 100 -14.38 25.20 24.62
N GLU A 101 -13.54 24.48 25.35
CA GLU A 101 -13.38 24.64 26.80
C GLU A 101 -12.70 25.96 27.18
N TRP A 102 -11.83 26.47 26.30
CA TRP A 102 -11.17 27.76 26.50
C TRP A 102 -12.15 28.94 26.38
N GLY A 103 -13.21 28.77 25.58
CA GLY A 103 -14.23 29.78 25.35
C GLY A 103 -13.66 31.06 24.74
N ALA A 104 -14.29 32.21 25.03
CA ALA A 104 -13.88 33.52 24.53
C ALA A 104 -12.51 34.01 25.08
N GLY A 105 -11.92 33.27 26.02
CA GLY A 105 -10.65 33.61 26.66
C GLY A 105 -9.42 32.97 26.02
N CYS A 106 -9.54 32.32 24.85
CA CYS A 106 -8.38 31.76 24.14
C CYS A 106 -7.60 32.89 23.44
N PRO A 107 -6.39 33.25 23.91
CA PRO A 107 -5.65 34.35 23.34
C PRO A 107 -4.76 33.92 22.16
N HIS A 108 -4.81 32.64 21.78
CA HIS A 108 -3.83 32.02 20.89
C HIS A 108 -4.54 31.29 19.75
N ASP A 109 -3.93 31.31 18.56
CA ASP A 109 -4.50 30.70 17.36
C ASP A 109 -4.49 29.19 17.48
N PHE A 110 -5.65 28.56 17.24
CA PHE A 110 -5.78 27.12 17.20
C PHE A 110 -5.30 26.56 15.85
N LEU A 111 -4.35 25.63 15.89
CA LEU A 111 -3.75 25.04 14.69
C LEU A 111 -4.26 23.62 14.39
N GLY A 112 -4.69 22.87 15.41
CA GLY A 112 -5.16 21.50 15.23
C GLY A 112 -5.18 20.69 16.51
N ALA A 113 -5.87 19.55 16.48
CA ALA A 113 -5.93 18.60 17.57
C ALA A 113 -5.33 17.26 17.14
N TYR A 114 -4.58 16.62 18.04
CA TYR A 114 -3.86 15.38 17.78
C TYR A 114 -3.97 14.45 18.97
N LYS A 115 -4.25 13.17 18.72
CA LYS A 115 -4.16 12.10 19.73
C LYS A 115 -2.77 11.51 19.69
N LEU A 116 -2.14 11.40 20.86
CA LEU A 116 -0.90 10.65 21.00
C LEU A 116 -1.24 9.16 21.14
N GLN A 117 -0.79 8.35 20.19
CA GLN A 117 -1.06 6.92 20.18
C GLN A 117 -0.12 6.15 21.11
N HIS A 118 -0.45 4.88 21.36
CA HIS A 118 0.34 3.99 22.24
C HIS A 118 1.73 3.66 21.68
N ASP A 119 1.89 3.72 20.36
CA ASP A 119 3.19 3.59 19.67
C ASP A 119 3.96 4.91 19.59
N MET A 120 3.47 5.96 20.26
CA MET A 120 4.03 7.33 20.26
C MET A 120 3.90 8.09 18.94
N SER A 121 3.13 7.58 17.96
CA SER A 121 2.76 8.35 16.76
C SER A 121 1.67 9.37 17.06
N TRP A 122 1.56 10.42 16.23
CA TRP A 122 0.50 11.41 16.35
C TRP A 122 -0.57 11.21 15.28
N THR A 123 -1.82 11.06 15.70
CA THR A 123 -2.96 11.00 14.79
C THR A 123 -3.76 12.31 14.86
N PRO A 124 -3.99 13.01 13.73
CA PRO A 124 -4.92 14.14 13.69
C PRO A 124 -6.30 13.72 14.22
N TYR A 125 -6.95 14.58 15.00
CA TYR A 125 -8.20 14.25 15.70
C TYR A 125 -9.29 13.73 14.75
N GLU A 126 -9.38 14.31 13.55
CA GLU A 126 -10.30 13.93 12.48
C GLU A 126 -10.12 12.50 11.94
N ASP A 127 -8.93 11.92 12.11
CA ASP A 127 -8.61 10.56 11.66
C ASP A 127 -8.52 9.55 12.80
N VAL A 128 -8.71 9.98 14.05
CA VAL A 128 -8.63 9.10 15.23
C VAL A 128 -9.59 7.92 15.12
N GLU A 129 -10.86 8.15 14.78
CA GLU A 129 -11.85 7.07 14.69
C GLU A 129 -11.48 6.04 13.63
N LYS A 130 -11.00 6.50 12.46
CA LYS A 130 -10.56 5.61 11.37
C LYS A 130 -9.34 4.79 11.79
N GLN A 131 -8.40 5.42 12.48
CA GLN A 131 -7.18 4.75 12.94
C GLN A 131 -7.47 3.74 14.05
N ASP A 132 -8.28 4.12 15.04
CA ASP A 132 -8.71 3.23 16.11
C ASP A 132 -9.52 2.03 15.56
N ALA A 133 -10.38 2.26 14.56
CA ALA A 133 -11.11 1.18 13.88
C ALA A 133 -10.16 0.23 13.14
N LYS A 134 -9.15 0.77 12.43
CA LYS A 134 -8.11 -0.05 11.78
C LYS A 134 -7.36 -0.88 12.81
N ILE A 135 -6.83 -0.28 13.87
CA ILE A 135 -6.11 -1.00 14.93
C ILE A 135 -6.99 -2.11 15.52
N SER A 136 -8.26 -1.81 15.80
CA SER A 136 -9.23 -2.79 16.29
C SER A 136 -9.46 -3.96 15.33
N MET A 137 -9.48 -3.71 14.02
CA MET A 137 -9.59 -4.77 13.01
C MET A 137 -8.33 -5.65 12.97
N MET A 138 -7.14 -5.03 13.06
CA MET A 138 -5.86 -5.73 13.08
C MET A 138 -5.72 -6.61 14.34
N ASP A 139 -6.09 -6.10 15.51
CA ASP A 139 -6.07 -6.86 16.76
C ASP A 139 -7.00 -8.08 16.71
N LYS A 140 -8.17 -7.94 16.07
CA LYS A 140 -9.08 -9.07 15.81
C LYS A 140 -8.46 -10.13 14.90
N LEU A 141 -7.68 -9.74 13.89
CA LEU A 141 -6.99 -10.68 13.01
C LEU A 141 -5.84 -11.40 13.73
N LEU A 142 -5.08 -10.67 14.57
CA LEU A 142 -3.97 -11.24 15.34
C LEU A 142 -4.43 -12.17 16.46
N SER A 143 -5.62 -11.93 17.02
CA SER A 143 -6.22 -12.79 18.06
C SER A 143 -6.92 -14.02 17.50
N GLN A 144 -7.11 -14.13 16.19
CA GLN A 144 -7.63 -15.36 15.58
C GLN A 144 -6.56 -16.45 15.66
N PRO A 145 -6.90 -17.65 16.14
CA PRO A 145 -5.98 -18.76 16.09
C PRO A 145 -5.64 -19.05 14.63
N MET A 146 -4.37 -18.85 14.27
CA MET A 146 -3.81 -19.33 13.01
C MET A 146 -3.96 -20.86 13.04
N ALA A 147 -5.04 -21.38 12.45
CA ALA A 147 -5.12 -22.80 12.15
C ALA A 147 -4.05 -23.06 11.08
N LEU A 148 -2.82 -23.31 11.53
CA LEU A 148 -1.85 -24.02 10.73
C LEU A 148 -2.56 -25.31 10.30
N PRO A 149 -2.73 -25.58 8.99
CA PRO A 149 -3.17 -26.91 8.60
C PRO A 149 -2.23 -27.92 9.28
N PRO A 150 -2.74 -29.03 9.86
CA PRO A 150 -1.86 -30.05 10.39
C PRO A 150 -0.89 -30.40 9.28
N GLY A 151 0.41 -30.23 9.54
CA GLY A 151 1.45 -30.45 8.55
C GLY A 151 1.33 -31.87 8.03
N THR A 152 0.69 -32.06 6.89
CA THR A 152 0.82 -33.27 6.11
C THR A 152 2.25 -33.22 5.59
N GLU A 153 3.13 -33.99 6.22
CA GLU A 153 4.46 -34.25 5.70
C GLU A 153 4.35 -34.53 4.19
N PRO A 154 5.25 -34.00 3.35
CA PRO A 154 5.29 -34.41 1.96
C PRO A 154 5.62 -35.90 1.94
N THR A 155 4.63 -36.73 1.67
CA THR A 155 4.80 -38.16 1.40
C THR A 155 5.71 -38.31 0.18
N PHE A 156 7.02 -38.36 0.40
CA PHE A 156 7.98 -38.87 -0.58
C PHE A 156 7.93 -40.40 -0.55
N GLN A 157 6.79 -40.97 -0.96
CA GLN A 157 6.73 -42.36 -1.37
C GLN A 157 6.61 -42.37 -2.89
N GLY A 158 7.72 -42.69 -3.56
CA GLY A 158 7.68 -42.95 -5.01
C GLY A 158 8.88 -42.53 -5.85
N LEU A 159 10.06 -42.27 -5.27
CA LEU A 159 11.32 -42.20 -6.04
C LEU A 159 12.22 -43.38 -5.69
N THR A 160 11.70 -44.57 -5.95
CA THR A 160 12.51 -45.80 -6.11
C THR A 160 11.94 -46.61 -7.26
N HIS A 161 12.34 -46.29 -8.49
CA HIS A 161 13.01 -47.22 -9.42
C HIS A 161 13.36 -46.53 -10.74
#